data_AF-A0A511RLP4-F1
#
_entry.id   AF-A0A511RLP4-F1
#
_cell.length_a   1.000
_cell.length_b   1.000
_cell.length_c   1.000
_cell.angle_alpha   90.00
_cell.angle_beta   90.00
_cell.angle_gamma   90.00
#
_symmetry.space_group_name_H-M   'P 1'
#
loop_
_entity.id
_entity.type
_entity.pdbx_description
1 polymer ?
#
loop_
_entity_poly.entity_id
_entity_poly.type
_entity_poly.pdbx_seq_one_letter_code
_entity_poly.pdbx_strand_id
1 'polypeptide(L)'
;MRIRWWMLLTLFLTACGTQEPPAPQVNAFYPPDGYHGFKKDESLRIAFNEPMDPATTEAAFQLLGPAGAPVAVSFTWEDGGRRLKITPANPLAYSPDSSYQSYRYLLSTGARSQRGTPLESDLDVSFTTMRTLTEVRDAVAALDGAVSSAGFVYNDPNDPSAYTTARTGDTVADKGLRSFFAFDLSGLDVAAEDVAFARLDLYNTALRGAPFGPGNLGNLVTETVDYLDDDQLDAGDYALAAGRILGTVASWGSGVHVNLDVDEGLKDALDASGAYLQLRLRFENESNGDGSEDSVNPATGEDTNHPPRLTVGYYAP
;
A
#
# COMPACT_ATOMS: atom_id res chain seq x y z
N MET A 1 51.41 -36.91 88.92
CA MET A 1 50.06 -36.85 88.31
C MET A 1 50.14 -36.01 87.04
N ARG A 2 49.98 -36.61 85.86
CA ARG A 2 49.97 -35.88 84.57
C ARG A 2 48.51 -35.60 84.18
N ILE A 3 48.15 -34.32 84.08
CA ILE A 3 46.83 -33.85 83.65
C ILE A 3 46.87 -33.72 82.13
N ARG A 4 45.99 -34.44 81.43
CA ARG A 4 45.77 -34.33 79.99
C ARG A 4 44.79 -33.19 79.72
N TRP A 5 45.22 -32.20 78.94
CA TRP A 5 44.35 -31.20 78.33
C TRP A 5 43.77 -31.77 77.04
N TRP A 6 42.45 -31.66 76.87
CA TRP A 6 41.80 -31.88 75.58
C TRP A 6 41.55 -30.50 74.95
N MET A 7 42.17 -30.25 73.81
CA MET A 7 41.95 -29.07 72.99
C MET A 7 40.80 -29.39 72.03
N LEU A 8 39.64 -28.75 72.23
CA LEU A 8 38.51 -28.84 71.32
C LEU A 8 38.81 -27.92 70.12
N LEU A 9 39.00 -28.50 68.94
CA LEU A 9 39.20 -27.76 67.69
C LEU A 9 37.82 -27.42 67.11
N THR A 10 37.38 -26.18 67.25
CA THR A 10 36.17 -25.67 66.60
C THR A 10 36.50 -25.27 65.17
N LEU A 11 36.01 -26.06 64.21
CA LEU A 11 36.11 -25.79 62.78
C LEU A 11 35.03 -24.76 62.39
N PHE A 12 35.42 -23.52 62.10
CA PHE A 12 34.53 -22.57 61.44
C PHE A 12 34.52 -22.85 59.94
N LEU A 13 33.46 -23.51 59.45
CA LEU A 13 33.14 -23.54 58.03
C LEU A 13 32.45 -22.22 57.68
N THR A 14 33.21 -21.29 57.11
CA THR A 14 32.63 -20.14 56.40
C THR A 14 31.86 -20.70 55.21
N ALA A 15 30.54 -20.74 55.31
CA ALA A 15 29.69 -20.97 54.16
C ALA A 15 29.94 -19.81 53.19
N CYS A 16 30.63 -20.10 52.08
CA CYS A 16 30.64 -19.20 50.93
C CYS A 16 29.21 -19.19 50.40
N GLY A 17 28.42 -18.19 50.78
CA GLY A 17 27.07 -18.02 50.27
C GLY A 17 27.15 -17.94 48.75
N THR A 18 26.66 -18.96 48.06
CA THR A 18 26.45 -18.90 46.62
C THR A 18 25.35 -17.87 46.40
N GLN A 19 25.73 -16.62 46.15
CA GLN A 19 24.79 -15.62 45.67
C GLN A 19 24.18 -16.18 44.40
N GLU A 20 22.87 -16.42 44.42
CA GLU A 20 22.12 -16.89 43.26
C GLU A 20 22.39 -15.92 42.11
N PRO A 21 22.77 -16.40 40.92
CA PRO A 21 22.97 -15.52 39.77
C PRO A 21 21.70 -14.69 39.56
N PRO A 22 21.82 -13.40 39.19
CA PRO A 22 20.64 -12.61 38.86
C PRO A 22 19.85 -13.34 37.76
N ALA A 23 18.52 -13.32 37.85
CA ALA A 23 17.68 -13.94 36.84
C ALA A 23 17.81 -13.19 35.50
N PRO A 24 17.70 -13.89 34.37
CA PRO A 24 17.64 -13.23 33.08
C PRO A 24 16.39 -12.33 33.00
N GLN A 25 16.57 -11.14 32.44
CA GLN A 25 15.54 -10.11 32.28
C GLN A 25 15.52 -9.64 30.83
N VAL A 26 14.34 -9.24 30.35
CA VAL A 26 14.20 -8.52 29.09
C VAL A 26 14.48 -7.04 29.33
N ASN A 27 15.54 -6.51 28.73
CA ASN A 27 15.92 -5.10 28.82
C ASN A 27 15.21 -4.22 27.79
N ALA A 28 14.92 -4.77 26.61
CA ALA A 28 14.23 -4.08 25.53
C ALA A 28 13.60 -5.09 24.58
N PHE A 29 12.50 -4.69 23.95
CA PHE A 29 11.85 -5.49 22.92
C PHE A 29 11.19 -4.58 21.88
N TYR A 30 11.00 -5.13 20.68
CA TYR A 30 10.35 -4.47 19.57
C TYR A 30 9.53 -5.48 18.76
N PRO A 31 8.30 -5.15 18.35
CA PRO A 31 7.58 -3.91 18.65
C PRO A 31 7.13 -3.82 20.12
N PRO A 32 6.98 -2.61 20.72
CA PRO A 32 6.43 -2.47 22.06
C PRO A 32 4.94 -2.85 22.11
N ASP A 33 4.38 -2.98 23.32
CA ASP A 33 2.95 -3.27 23.49
C ASP A 33 2.08 -2.10 23.00
N GLY A 34 1.02 -2.45 22.25
CA GLY A 34 0.15 -1.50 21.58
C GLY A 34 0.76 -0.82 20.35
N TYR A 35 1.87 -1.32 19.81
CA TYR A 35 2.49 -0.72 18.61
C TYR A 35 1.59 -0.81 17.37
N HIS A 36 1.64 0.24 16.54
CA HIS A 36 0.90 0.35 15.27
C HIS A 36 1.86 0.51 14.09
N GLY A 37 1.45 0.01 12.92
CA GLY A 37 2.23 0.16 11.70
C GLY A 37 3.46 -0.76 11.58
N PHE A 38 3.43 -1.93 12.22
CA PHE A 38 4.49 -2.93 12.01
C PHE A 38 4.53 -3.35 10.53
N LYS A 39 5.70 -3.25 9.89
CA LYS A 39 5.83 -3.54 8.46
C LYS A 39 5.85 -5.05 8.20
N LYS A 40 5.32 -5.49 7.05
CA LYS A 40 5.08 -6.92 6.75
C LYS A 40 6.36 -7.76 6.75
N ASP A 41 7.48 -7.15 6.34
CA ASP A 41 8.80 -7.78 6.23
C ASP A 41 9.71 -7.44 7.41
N GLU A 42 9.15 -6.84 8.47
CA GLU A 42 9.90 -6.43 9.64
C GLU A 42 10.16 -7.60 10.61
N SER A 43 11.24 -7.51 11.38
CA SER A 43 11.61 -8.51 12.38
C SER A 43 11.37 -8.01 13.80
N LEU A 44 10.88 -8.90 14.66
CA LEU A 44 10.78 -8.64 16.10
C LEU A 44 12.16 -8.79 16.73
N ARG A 45 12.40 -8.11 17.85
CA ARG A 45 13.68 -8.13 18.57
C ARG A 45 13.44 -8.20 20.07
N ILE A 46 14.24 -8.99 20.76
CA ILE A 46 14.26 -9.06 22.23
C ILE A 46 15.72 -8.99 22.69
N ALA A 47 16.01 -8.11 23.64
CA ALA A 47 17.33 -7.95 24.24
C ALA A 47 17.28 -8.31 25.73
N PHE A 48 18.24 -9.10 26.17
CA PHE A 48 18.35 -9.61 27.53
C PHE A 48 19.51 -8.96 28.30
N ASN A 49 19.46 -9.02 29.63
CA ASN A 49 20.57 -8.57 30.50
C ASN A 49 21.77 -9.54 30.52
N GLU A 50 21.58 -10.80 30.11
CA GLU A 50 22.62 -11.82 30.05
C GLU A 50 22.42 -12.77 28.84
N PRO A 51 23.45 -13.54 28.44
CA PRO A 51 23.30 -14.55 27.38
C PRO A 51 22.28 -15.63 27.72
N MET A 52 21.34 -15.83 26.79
CA MET A 52 20.31 -16.87 26.91
C MET A 52 20.76 -18.20 26.28
N ASP A 53 20.13 -19.29 26.70
CA ASP A 53 20.21 -20.58 26.01
C ASP A 53 19.28 -20.57 24.79
N PRO A 54 19.80 -20.75 23.56
CA PRO A 54 18.99 -20.70 22.34
C PRO A 54 17.83 -21.67 22.32
N ALA A 55 18.09 -22.95 22.61
CA ALA A 55 17.09 -24.01 22.43
C ALA A 55 15.87 -23.82 23.34
N THR A 56 16.10 -23.52 24.61
CA THR A 56 15.01 -23.29 25.58
C THR A 56 14.26 -21.99 25.32
N THR A 57 14.97 -20.93 24.90
CA THR A 57 14.33 -19.64 24.62
C THR A 57 13.47 -19.70 23.36
N GLU A 58 13.95 -20.34 22.29
CA GLU A 58 13.19 -20.53 21.05
C GLU A 58 11.95 -21.40 21.29
N ALA A 59 12.06 -22.47 22.10
CA ALA A 59 10.92 -23.30 22.47
C ALA A 59 9.88 -22.59 23.35
N ALA A 60 10.30 -21.54 24.07
CA ALA A 60 9.45 -20.74 24.95
C ALA A 60 8.78 -19.55 24.25
N PHE A 61 9.14 -19.27 23.00
CA PHE A 61 8.62 -18.17 22.20
C PHE A 61 7.42 -18.60 21.34
N GLN A 62 6.41 -17.72 21.23
CA GLN A 62 5.31 -17.87 20.29
C GLN A 62 5.00 -16.53 19.63
N LEU A 63 4.76 -16.54 18.31
CA LEU A 63 4.09 -15.45 17.60
C LEU A 63 2.72 -15.96 17.15
N LEU A 64 1.68 -15.23 17.51
CA LEU A 64 0.29 -15.53 17.19
C LEU A 64 -0.24 -14.42 16.27
N GLY A 65 -0.88 -14.83 15.19
CA GLY A 65 -1.62 -13.97 14.31
C GLY A 65 -3.06 -13.75 14.78
N PRO A 66 -3.86 -13.08 13.94
CA PRO A 66 -5.27 -12.88 14.20
C PRO A 66 -6.00 -14.19 14.46
N ALA A 67 -7.00 -14.15 15.35
CA ALA A 67 -7.72 -15.33 15.84
C ALA A 67 -6.86 -16.38 16.57
N GLY A 68 -5.61 -16.05 16.94
CA GLY A 68 -4.74 -16.90 17.74
C GLY A 68 -3.98 -17.99 16.95
N ALA A 69 -3.93 -17.87 15.62
CA ALA A 69 -3.20 -18.83 14.79
C ALA A 69 -1.67 -18.68 14.96
N PRO A 70 -0.90 -19.75 15.21
CA PRO A 70 0.56 -19.66 15.27
C PRO A 70 1.17 -19.19 13.94
N VAL A 71 2.13 -18.26 14.02
CA VAL A 71 2.92 -17.77 12.90
C VAL A 71 4.29 -18.40 12.98
N ALA A 72 4.70 -19.07 11.90
CA ALA A 72 6.04 -19.65 11.81
C ALA A 72 7.11 -18.54 11.78
N VAL A 73 8.21 -18.75 12.52
CA VAL A 73 9.32 -17.80 12.63
C VAL A 73 10.67 -18.51 12.53
N SER A 74 11.70 -17.75 12.23
CA SER A 74 13.10 -18.15 12.35
C SER A 74 13.82 -17.24 13.34
N PHE A 75 14.85 -17.78 13.97
CA PHE A 75 15.60 -17.11 15.03
C PHE A 75 17.03 -16.82 14.60
N THR A 76 17.54 -15.66 14.98
CA THR A 76 18.96 -15.31 14.83
C THR A 76 19.44 -14.70 16.14
N TRP A 77 20.52 -15.26 16.67
CA TRP A 77 21.15 -14.79 17.89
C TRP A 77 22.31 -13.86 17.59
N GLU A 78 22.32 -12.73 18.27
CA GLU A 78 23.30 -11.66 18.13
C GLU A 78 23.89 -11.33 19.51
N ASP A 79 24.96 -10.52 19.53
CA ASP A 79 25.60 -10.02 20.76
C ASP A 79 25.94 -11.15 21.78
N GLY A 80 26.48 -12.26 21.27
CA GLY A 80 26.88 -13.40 22.10
C GLY A 80 25.72 -14.10 22.80
N GLY A 81 24.49 -14.03 22.25
CA GLY A 81 23.30 -14.65 22.83
C GLY A 81 22.47 -13.72 23.71
N ARG A 82 22.79 -12.42 23.76
CA ARG A 82 22.01 -11.41 24.49
C ARG A 82 20.90 -10.78 23.66
N ARG A 83 20.89 -10.97 22.35
CA ARG A 83 19.89 -10.41 21.45
C ARG A 83 19.31 -11.48 20.56
N LEU A 84 18.00 -11.55 20.55
CA LEU A 84 17.23 -12.45 19.71
C LEU A 84 16.50 -11.63 18.65
N LYS A 85 16.80 -11.90 17.38
CA LYS A 85 16.03 -11.42 16.24
C LYS A 85 15.09 -12.54 15.79
N ILE A 86 13.79 -12.22 15.71
CA ILE A 86 12.75 -13.15 15.27
C ILE A 86 12.20 -12.66 13.94
N THR A 87 12.32 -13.49 12.90
CA THR A 87 11.87 -13.16 11.55
C THR A 87 10.68 -14.04 11.18
N PRO A 88 9.48 -13.49 10.96
CA PRO A 88 8.36 -14.23 10.40
C PRO A 88 8.75 -14.97 9.11
N ALA A 89 8.33 -16.24 8.98
CA ALA A 89 8.70 -17.06 7.82
C ALA A 89 8.02 -16.58 6.53
N ASN A 90 6.87 -15.91 6.66
CA ASN A 90 6.17 -15.23 5.58
C ASN A 90 5.88 -13.79 6.03
N PRO A 91 5.76 -12.83 5.08
CA PRO A 91 5.35 -11.47 5.42
C PRO A 91 4.05 -11.46 6.21
N LEU A 92 4.00 -10.67 7.28
CA LEU A 92 2.77 -10.52 8.05
C LEU A 92 1.71 -9.81 7.20
N ALA A 93 0.46 -10.22 7.34
CA ALA A 93 -0.62 -9.60 6.59
C ALA A 93 -0.86 -8.18 7.11
N TYR A 94 -1.02 -7.25 6.18
CA TYR A 94 -1.61 -5.96 6.46
C TYR A 94 -3.13 -6.08 6.45
N SER A 95 -3.80 -5.22 7.22
CA SER A 95 -5.25 -5.16 7.16
C SER A 95 -5.70 -4.63 5.80
N PRO A 96 -6.68 -5.27 5.13
CA PRO A 96 -7.14 -4.85 3.80
C PRO A 96 -8.04 -3.61 3.85
N ASP A 97 -8.41 -3.13 5.04
CA ASP A 97 -9.30 -2.00 5.26
C ASP A 97 -8.87 -1.19 6.50
N SER A 98 -9.71 -0.24 6.94
CA SER A 98 -9.41 0.64 8.07
C SER A 98 -9.40 -0.04 9.44
N SER A 99 -9.73 -1.32 9.54
CA SER A 99 -9.66 -2.08 10.79
C SER A 99 -8.22 -2.44 11.17
N TYR A 100 -7.99 -2.63 12.48
CA TYR A 100 -6.70 -3.09 12.98
C TYR A 100 -6.59 -4.61 12.95
N GLN A 101 -5.49 -5.11 12.43
CA GLN A 101 -5.13 -6.52 12.47
C GLN A 101 -4.10 -6.78 13.56
N SER A 102 -4.52 -7.44 14.64
CA SER A 102 -3.68 -7.65 15.83
C SER A 102 -2.88 -8.95 15.75
N TYR A 103 -1.60 -8.84 16.08
CA TYR A 103 -0.65 -9.90 16.31
C TYR A 103 -0.18 -9.84 17.76
N ARG A 104 0.23 -10.98 18.30
CA ARG A 104 0.68 -11.10 19.69
C ARG A 104 1.89 -11.99 19.76
N TYR A 105 2.94 -11.58 20.47
CA TYR A 105 4.07 -12.46 20.76
C TYR A 105 4.27 -12.64 22.25
N LEU A 106 4.69 -13.86 22.62
CA LEU A 106 4.87 -14.29 23.99
C LEU A 106 6.26 -14.89 24.15
N LEU A 107 6.89 -14.61 25.29
CA LEU A 107 8.08 -15.32 25.74
C LEU A 107 7.86 -15.72 27.19
N SER A 108 7.70 -17.01 27.46
CA SER A 108 7.43 -17.51 28.81
C SER A 108 8.70 -17.68 29.66
N THR A 109 8.53 -17.84 30.96
CA THR A 109 9.53 -18.28 31.96
C THR A 109 10.16 -19.66 31.67
N GLY A 110 9.69 -20.36 30.63
CA GLY A 110 10.39 -21.51 30.06
C GLY A 110 11.73 -21.16 29.40
N ALA A 111 11.92 -19.91 28.97
CA ALA A 111 13.20 -19.41 28.48
C ALA A 111 14.24 -19.37 29.60
N ARG A 112 15.48 -19.77 29.32
CA ARG A 112 16.54 -19.88 30.34
C ARG A 112 17.83 -19.22 29.90
N SER A 113 18.61 -18.75 30.87
CA SER A 113 20.00 -18.37 30.62
C SER A 113 20.85 -19.59 30.26
N GLN A 114 22.07 -19.38 29.75
CA GLN A 114 23.04 -20.47 29.51
C GLN A 114 23.38 -21.28 30.77
N ARG A 115 23.08 -20.74 31.96
CA ARG A 115 23.29 -21.39 33.25
C ARG A 115 22.06 -22.17 33.73
N GLY A 116 20.96 -22.13 32.99
CA GLY A 116 19.71 -22.82 33.29
C GLY A 116 18.74 -22.06 34.20
N THR A 117 19.03 -20.81 34.55
CA THR A 117 18.12 -19.95 35.35
C THR A 117 16.95 -19.49 34.47
N PRO A 118 15.68 -19.64 34.91
CA PRO A 118 14.53 -19.20 34.13
C PRO A 118 14.42 -17.67 34.04
N LEU A 119 13.79 -17.17 32.97
CA LEU A 119 13.42 -15.77 32.81
C LEU A 119 12.59 -15.28 34.01
N GLU A 120 12.87 -14.07 34.49
CA GLU A 120 12.25 -13.52 35.70
C GLU A 120 10.72 -13.41 35.59
N SER A 121 10.23 -13.00 34.43
CA SER A 121 8.79 -12.86 34.14
C SER A 121 8.50 -13.10 32.67
N ASP A 122 7.30 -13.58 32.36
CA ASP A 122 6.81 -13.70 30.99
C ASP A 122 6.77 -12.32 30.30
N LEU A 123 7.05 -12.31 29.00
CA LEU A 123 6.78 -11.19 28.10
C LEU A 123 5.53 -11.51 27.29
N ASP A 124 4.60 -10.58 27.23
CA ASP A 124 3.33 -10.73 26.53
C ASP A 124 2.96 -9.41 25.87
N VAL A 125 3.01 -9.37 24.54
CA VAL A 125 2.98 -8.12 23.78
C VAL A 125 2.05 -8.25 22.59
N SER A 126 1.14 -7.29 22.44
CA SER A 126 0.29 -7.17 21.25
C SER A 126 0.72 -5.97 20.40
N PHE A 127 0.65 -6.12 19.09
CA PHE A 127 0.93 -5.08 18.12
C PHE A 127 0.03 -5.24 16.90
N THR A 128 -0.03 -4.21 16.07
CA THR A 128 -0.78 -4.24 14.81
C THR A 128 0.13 -3.94 13.63
N THR A 129 -0.13 -4.62 12.54
CA THR A 129 0.52 -4.33 11.26
C THR A 129 -0.10 -3.10 10.62
N MET A 130 0.52 -2.58 9.56
CA MET A 130 -0.12 -1.55 8.73
C MET A 130 -1.49 -2.03 8.22
N ARG A 131 -2.32 -1.06 7.86
CA ARG A 131 -3.66 -1.24 7.30
C ARG A 131 -3.83 -0.41 6.04
N THR A 132 -4.84 -0.75 5.25
CA THR A 132 -5.15 -0.01 4.03
C THR A 132 -6.24 1.02 4.32
N LEU A 133 -5.90 2.30 4.23
CA LEU A 133 -6.90 3.36 4.18
C LEU A 133 -7.27 3.65 2.73
N THR A 134 -8.47 4.16 2.50
CA THR A 134 -8.99 4.42 1.15
C THR A 134 -9.52 5.83 1.07
N GLU A 135 -9.08 6.55 0.04
CA GLU A 135 -9.54 7.87 -0.33
C GLU A 135 -10.15 7.81 -1.73
N VAL A 136 -11.22 8.57 -1.94
CA VAL A 136 -11.94 8.63 -3.21
C VAL A 136 -11.92 10.06 -3.71
N ARG A 137 -11.51 10.25 -4.96
CA ARG A 137 -11.47 11.53 -5.65
C ARG A 137 -12.28 11.42 -6.93
N ASP A 138 -13.30 12.26 -7.07
CA ASP A 138 -13.99 12.41 -8.35
C ASP A 138 -13.16 13.33 -9.28
N ALA A 139 -13.32 13.21 -10.59
CA ALA A 139 -12.62 14.07 -11.53
C ALA A 139 -13.03 15.54 -11.38
N VAL A 140 -12.08 16.43 -11.67
CA VAL A 140 -12.32 17.88 -11.67
C VAL A 140 -13.02 18.24 -12.98
N ALA A 141 -14.33 18.45 -12.93
CA ALA A 141 -15.18 18.77 -14.09
C ALA A 141 -14.59 19.87 -15.01
N ALA A 142 -14.06 20.96 -14.44
CA ALA A 142 -13.50 22.05 -15.24
C ALA A 142 -12.25 21.67 -16.07
N LEU A 143 -11.62 20.53 -15.73
CA LEU A 143 -10.36 20.05 -16.29
C LEU A 143 -10.53 18.70 -17.02
N ASP A 144 -11.74 18.18 -17.14
CA ASP A 144 -12.02 17.00 -17.93
C ASP A 144 -12.84 17.33 -19.19
N GLY A 145 -12.96 16.36 -20.09
CA GLY A 145 -13.63 16.56 -21.37
C GLY A 145 -12.91 15.85 -22.51
N ALA A 146 -13.12 16.34 -23.73
CA ALA A 146 -12.47 15.77 -24.91
C ALA A 146 -11.87 16.82 -25.83
N VAL A 147 -10.81 16.46 -26.54
CA VAL A 147 -10.18 17.29 -27.56
C VAL A 147 -10.14 16.52 -28.87
N SER A 148 -10.41 17.20 -29.98
CA SER A 148 -10.32 16.63 -31.33
C SER A 148 -9.02 16.99 -32.03
N SER A 149 -8.60 16.19 -33.01
CA SER A 149 -7.48 16.53 -33.89
C SER A 149 -7.75 17.74 -34.79
N ALA A 150 -9.00 18.20 -34.87
CA ALA A 150 -9.38 19.43 -35.54
C ALA A 150 -9.27 20.68 -34.63
N GLY A 151 -8.85 20.52 -33.38
CA GLY A 151 -8.67 21.61 -32.41
C GLY A 151 -9.95 22.05 -31.69
N PHE A 152 -11.05 21.31 -31.84
CA PHE A 152 -12.22 21.52 -30.98
C PHE A 152 -11.96 20.94 -29.59
N VAL A 153 -12.26 21.74 -28.58
CA VAL A 153 -12.26 21.36 -27.16
C VAL A 153 -13.72 21.21 -26.75
N TYR A 154 -14.05 20.08 -26.14
CA TYR A 154 -15.35 19.71 -25.62
C TYR A 154 -15.28 19.68 -24.10
N ASN A 155 -15.13 20.88 -23.53
CA ASN A 155 -15.30 21.20 -22.13
C ASN A 155 -16.11 22.52 -22.06
N ASP A 156 -16.78 22.76 -20.94
CA ASP A 156 -17.25 24.12 -20.64
C ASP A 156 -17.01 24.45 -19.17
N PRO A 157 -15.92 25.15 -18.86
CA PRO A 157 -15.62 25.54 -17.48
C PRO A 157 -16.62 26.55 -16.90
N ASN A 158 -17.48 27.17 -17.73
CA ASN A 158 -18.46 28.18 -17.32
C ASN A 158 -19.91 27.67 -17.29
N ASP A 159 -20.23 26.61 -18.04
CA ASP A 159 -21.48 25.85 -17.94
C ASP A 159 -21.21 24.33 -17.94
N PRO A 160 -20.84 23.78 -16.77
CA PRO A 160 -20.48 22.37 -16.64
C PRO A 160 -21.62 21.43 -17.09
N SER A 161 -22.87 21.89 -17.07
CA SER A 161 -24.02 21.05 -17.49
C SER A 161 -24.07 20.75 -19.00
N ALA A 162 -23.29 21.46 -19.82
CA ALA A 162 -23.33 21.36 -21.28
C ALA A 162 -22.61 20.11 -21.83
N TYR A 163 -21.63 19.55 -21.11
CA TYR A 163 -20.75 18.50 -21.61
C TYR A 163 -20.58 17.33 -20.64
N THR A 164 -21.65 16.59 -20.36
CA THR A 164 -21.60 15.45 -19.42
C THR A 164 -20.84 14.21 -19.95
N THR A 165 -20.13 14.31 -21.07
CA THR A 165 -19.39 13.18 -21.65
C THR A 165 -18.10 13.60 -22.36
N ALA A 166 -17.01 12.91 -22.05
CA ALA A 166 -15.71 13.05 -22.71
C ALA A 166 -15.60 11.97 -23.79
N ARG A 167 -15.81 12.32 -25.06
CA ARG A 167 -15.79 11.38 -26.20
C ARG A 167 -14.36 10.94 -26.55
N THR A 168 -14.14 9.64 -26.74
CA THR A 168 -12.88 9.07 -27.27
C THR A 168 -13.17 8.22 -28.50
N GLY A 169 -12.43 8.39 -29.58
CA GLY A 169 -12.72 7.70 -30.84
C GLY A 169 -12.38 8.53 -32.06
N ASP A 170 -13.22 8.45 -33.09
CA ASP A 170 -13.26 9.40 -34.19
C ASP A 170 -14.66 9.97 -34.41
N THR A 171 -14.79 10.81 -35.43
CA THR A 171 -16.06 11.43 -35.84
C THR A 171 -16.40 10.95 -37.25
N VAL A 172 -17.62 11.22 -37.71
CA VAL A 172 -18.03 11.00 -39.12
C VAL A 172 -17.16 11.72 -40.18
N ALA A 173 -16.27 12.63 -39.76
CA ALA A 173 -15.30 13.30 -40.62
C ALA A 173 -13.88 12.72 -40.47
N ASP A 174 -13.75 11.53 -39.87
CA ASP A 174 -12.51 10.81 -39.57
C ASP A 174 -11.50 11.66 -38.78
N LYS A 175 -12.03 12.53 -37.89
CA LYS A 175 -11.23 13.30 -36.93
C LYS A 175 -11.20 12.59 -35.60
N GLY A 176 -10.01 12.26 -35.12
CA GLY A 176 -9.82 11.62 -33.83
C GLY A 176 -10.21 12.52 -32.66
N LEU A 177 -10.63 11.86 -31.58
CA LEU A 177 -11.07 12.42 -30.31
C LEU A 177 -10.33 11.71 -29.18
N ARG A 178 -9.84 12.49 -28.21
CA ARG A 178 -9.17 12.00 -27.00
C ARG A 178 -9.87 12.58 -25.77
N SER A 179 -10.09 11.76 -24.76
CA SER A 179 -10.66 12.20 -23.49
C SER A 179 -9.57 12.50 -22.49
N PHE A 180 -9.80 13.49 -21.63
CA PHE A 180 -8.86 13.94 -20.61
C PHE A 180 -9.57 13.98 -19.26
N PHE A 181 -8.86 13.61 -18.19
CA PHE A 181 -9.36 13.64 -16.82
C PHE A 181 -8.27 14.10 -15.86
N ALA A 182 -8.61 14.93 -14.89
CA ALA A 182 -7.72 15.35 -13.81
C ALA A 182 -8.33 15.02 -12.46
N PHE A 183 -7.51 14.51 -11.54
CA PHE A 183 -7.89 14.22 -10.17
C PHE A 183 -7.00 15.00 -9.22
N ASP A 184 -7.60 15.88 -8.41
CA ASP A 184 -6.88 16.67 -7.42
C ASP A 184 -6.28 15.76 -6.32
N LEU A 185 -4.96 15.83 -6.18
CA LEU A 185 -4.18 15.10 -5.18
C LEU A 185 -3.94 15.94 -3.92
N SER A 186 -4.42 17.18 -3.87
CA SER A 186 -4.26 18.04 -2.70
C SER A 186 -4.82 17.38 -1.43
N GLY A 187 -4.03 17.47 -0.35
CA GLY A 187 -4.34 16.84 0.93
C GLY A 187 -4.17 15.32 0.98
N LEU A 188 -3.75 14.66 -0.10
CA LEU A 188 -3.32 13.27 -0.07
C LEU A 188 -1.85 13.19 0.41
N ASP A 189 -1.65 13.20 1.73
CA ASP A 189 -0.32 13.12 2.36
C ASP A 189 0.15 11.67 2.46
N VAL A 190 0.51 11.09 1.31
CA VAL A 190 0.92 9.68 1.17
C VAL A 190 2.18 9.61 0.32
N ALA A 191 3.19 8.89 0.78
CA ALA A 191 4.38 8.61 -0.02
C ALA A 191 4.05 7.62 -1.13
N ALA A 192 4.65 7.79 -2.32
CA ALA A 192 4.40 6.90 -3.47
C ALA A 192 4.68 5.41 -3.14
N GLU A 193 5.65 5.12 -2.27
CA GLU A 193 5.97 3.76 -1.82
C GLU A 193 4.89 3.12 -0.94
N ASP A 194 4.05 3.92 -0.29
CA ASP A 194 2.95 3.47 0.57
C ASP A 194 1.62 3.33 -0.20
N VAL A 195 1.56 3.69 -1.48
CA VAL A 195 0.39 3.43 -2.35
C VAL A 195 0.22 1.92 -2.52
N ALA A 196 -0.85 1.39 -1.94
CA ALA A 196 -1.23 -0.01 -2.01
C ALA A 196 -1.95 -0.33 -3.32
N PHE A 197 -2.86 0.56 -3.73
CA PHE A 197 -3.46 0.53 -5.05
C PHE A 197 -3.98 1.90 -5.49
N ALA A 198 -4.16 2.10 -6.80
CA ALA A 198 -4.95 3.19 -7.37
C ALA A 198 -5.81 2.69 -8.53
N ARG A 199 -7.13 2.91 -8.45
CA ARG A 199 -8.09 2.45 -9.46
C ARG A 199 -8.90 3.60 -10.00
N LEU A 200 -8.95 3.71 -11.31
CA LEU A 200 -9.82 4.60 -12.04
C LEU A 200 -11.07 3.84 -12.46
N ASP A 201 -12.23 4.30 -11.99
CA ASP A 201 -13.54 3.83 -12.42
C ASP A 201 -14.15 4.87 -13.36
N LEU A 202 -14.55 4.42 -14.56
CA LEU A 202 -15.17 5.24 -15.58
C LEU A 202 -16.46 4.59 -16.06
N TYR A 203 -17.47 5.42 -16.34
CA TYR A 203 -18.75 4.97 -16.89
C TYR A 203 -18.90 5.38 -18.35
N ASN A 204 -19.17 4.43 -19.26
CA ASN A 204 -19.46 4.78 -20.65
C ASN A 204 -20.95 5.05 -20.84
N THR A 205 -21.31 6.29 -21.13
CA THR A 205 -22.70 6.69 -21.35
C THR A 205 -23.23 6.19 -22.70
N ALA A 206 -22.36 6.06 -23.69
CA ALA A 206 -22.75 5.74 -25.07
C ALA A 206 -21.61 5.08 -25.85
N LEU A 207 -21.94 3.99 -26.54
CA LEU A 207 -21.11 3.43 -27.61
C LEU A 207 -21.69 3.87 -28.96
N ARG A 208 -20.85 4.43 -29.84
CA ARG A 208 -21.18 4.80 -31.22
C ARG A 208 -20.30 4.00 -32.17
N GLY A 209 -20.88 3.52 -33.27
CA GLY A 209 -20.16 2.72 -34.25
C GLY A 209 -19.58 1.42 -33.67
N ALA A 210 -18.45 1.00 -34.23
CA ALA A 210 -17.71 -0.20 -33.86
C ALA A 210 -16.22 0.12 -33.58
N PRO A 211 -15.89 0.93 -32.55
CA PRO A 211 -14.52 1.40 -32.34
C PRO A 211 -13.51 0.30 -32.01
N PHE A 212 -13.97 -0.77 -31.35
CA PHE A 212 -13.08 -1.83 -30.88
C PHE A 212 -12.81 -2.89 -31.95
N GLY A 213 -11.59 -3.44 -31.91
CA GLY A 213 -11.21 -4.64 -32.65
C GLY A 213 -10.37 -4.39 -33.91
N PRO A 214 -9.90 -5.48 -34.54
CA PRO A 214 -9.01 -5.39 -35.69
C PRO A 214 -9.73 -4.80 -36.91
N GLY A 215 -9.10 -3.83 -37.56
CA GLY A 215 -9.68 -3.11 -38.71
C GLY A 215 -10.51 -1.89 -38.32
N ASN A 216 -10.79 -1.69 -37.03
CA ASN A 216 -11.41 -0.49 -36.47
C ASN A 216 -10.32 0.35 -35.76
N LEU A 217 -10.68 1.07 -34.69
CA LEU A 217 -9.74 1.92 -33.95
C LEU A 217 -8.77 1.13 -33.06
N GLY A 218 -9.08 -0.13 -32.73
CA GLY A 218 -8.24 -1.01 -31.92
C GLY A 218 -8.64 -1.01 -30.44
N ASN A 219 -7.68 -1.17 -29.54
CA ASN A 219 -7.95 -1.04 -28.11
C ASN A 219 -7.97 0.42 -27.67
N LEU A 220 -8.77 0.72 -26.66
CA LEU A 220 -8.69 2.00 -25.95
C LEU A 220 -7.49 1.96 -25.01
N VAL A 221 -6.62 2.96 -25.06
CA VAL A 221 -5.41 3.09 -24.27
C VAL A 221 -5.62 4.15 -23.20
N THR A 222 -5.25 3.83 -21.96
CA THR A 222 -5.17 4.79 -20.84
C THR A 222 -3.72 5.13 -20.60
N GLU A 223 -3.41 6.42 -20.52
CA GLU A 223 -2.05 6.92 -20.34
C GLU A 223 -2.01 8.19 -19.49
N THR A 224 -0.88 8.44 -18.84
CA THR A 224 -0.61 9.74 -18.22
C THR A 224 -0.18 10.76 -19.26
N VAL A 225 -0.48 12.02 -19.00
CA VAL A 225 -0.10 13.19 -19.82
C VAL A 225 0.03 14.40 -18.88
N ASP A 226 0.81 15.40 -19.25
CA ASP A 226 0.90 16.67 -18.52
C ASP A 226 0.28 17.78 -19.39
N TYR A 227 -1.03 17.97 -19.24
CA TYR A 227 -1.88 18.85 -20.05
C TYR A 227 -2.41 20.07 -19.27
N LEU A 228 -2.02 20.21 -18.00
CA LEU A 228 -2.41 21.33 -17.16
C LEU A 228 -1.24 22.30 -16.96
N ASP A 229 -0.41 22.50 -18.00
CA ASP A 229 0.72 23.43 -17.95
C ASP A 229 0.25 24.90 -17.93
N ASP A 230 -0.98 25.17 -18.35
CA ASP A 230 -1.65 26.48 -18.28
C ASP A 230 -2.94 26.48 -17.44
N ASP A 231 -3.12 25.46 -16.59
CA ASP A 231 -4.28 25.24 -15.71
C ASP A 231 -5.64 25.06 -16.45
N GLN A 232 -5.65 24.77 -17.75
CA GLN A 232 -6.87 24.58 -18.54
C GLN A 232 -6.74 23.39 -19.50
N LEU A 233 -7.88 22.85 -19.96
CA LEU A 233 -7.90 21.92 -21.10
C LEU A 233 -8.09 22.74 -22.39
N ASP A 234 -7.19 22.55 -23.35
CA ASP A 234 -7.12 23.31 -24.59
C ASP A 234 -6.92 22.44 -25.85
N ALA A 235 -6.76 23.10 -27.00
CA ALA A 235 -6.60 22.42 -28.28
C ALA A 235 -5.21 21.79 -28.49
N GLY A 236 -4.18 22.35 -27.86
CA GLY A 236 -2.79 21.87 -27.89
C GLY A 236 -2.63 20.51 -27.21
N ASP A 237 -3.45 20.24 -26.20
CA ASP A 237 -3.42 19.00 -25.41
C ASP A 237 -3.59 17.73 -26.24
N TYR A 238 -4.30 17.83 -27.36
CA TYR A 238 -4.49 16.73 -28.28
C TYR A 238 -3.16 16.07 -28.67
N ALA A 239 -2.15 16.89 -28.95
CA ALA A 239 -0.87 16.45 -29.50
C ALA A 239 0.19 16.10 -28.45
N LEU A 240 -0.11 16.27 -27.15
CA LEU A 240 0.86 16.03 -26.08
C LEU A 240 1.40 14.60 -26.09
N ALA A 241 2.69 14.47 -25.78
CA ALA A 241 3.32 13.18 -25.61
C ALA A 241 2.75 12.48 -24.37
N ALA A 242 2.56 11.16 -24.48
CA ALA A 242 2.20 10.36 -23.31
C ALA A 242 3.41 10.28 -22.36
N GLY A 243 3.15 10.38 -21.06
CA GLY A 243 4.14 10.08 -20.02
C GLY A 243 4.33 8.57 -19.89
N ARG A 244 3.26 7.85 -19.52
CA ARG A 244 3.25 6.40 -19.32
C ARG A 244 1.93 5.80 -19.81
N ILE A 245 2.00 4.66 -20.51
CA ILE A 245 0.82 3.84 -20.80
C ILE A 245 0.52 2.97 -19.58
N LEU A 246 -0.72 3.06 -19.06
CA LEU A 246 -1.16 2.37 -17.85
C LEU A 246 -1.91 1.07 -18.16
N GLY A 247 -2.60 1.01 -19.30
CA GLY A 247 -3.32 -0.18 -19.70
C GLY A 247 -4.19 0.02 -20.94
N THR A 248 -4.89 -1.05 -21.32
CA THR A 248 -5.77 -1.04 -22.49
C THR A 248 -7.11 -1.72 -22.21
N VAL A 249 -8.19 -1.20 -22.78
CA VAL A 249 -9.53 -1.78 -22.76
C VAL A 249 -9.87 -2.28 -24.17
N ALA A 250 -10.17 -3.56 -24.29
CA ALA A 250 -10.49 -4.20 -25.57
C ALA A 250 -11.97 -4.14 -25.94
N SER A 251 -12.84 -3.79 -24.99
CA SER A 251 -14.27 -3.56 -25.23
C SER A 251 -14.89 -2.76 -24.09
N TRP A 252 -15.84 -1.88 -24.42
CA TRP A 252 -16.57 -1.09 -23.43
C TRP A 252 -17.99 -0.80 -23.90
N GLY A 253 -18.96 -1.53 -23.35
CA GLY A 253 -20.37 -1.36 -23.69
C GLY A 253 -20.96 -0.06 -23.19
N SER A 254 -22.07 0.36 -23.81
CA SER A 254 -22.89 1.47 -23.31
C SER A 254 -23.52 1.10 -21.97
N GLY A 255 -23.51 2.02 -21.02
CA GLY A 255 -24.07 1.85 -19.69
C GLY A 255 -23.24 0.97 -18.75
N VAL A 256 -21.94 0.82 -19.02
CA VAL A 256 -21.04 -0.09 -18.31
C VAL A 256 -19.90 0.68 -17.67
N HIS A 257 -19.51 0.28 -16.46
CA HIS A 257 -18.29 0.74 -15.81
C HIS A 257 -17.07 -0.08 -16.24
N VAL A 258 -15.92 0.57 -16.37
CA VAL A 258 -14.61 -0.09 -16.45
C VAL A 258 -13.74 0.38 -15.30
N ASN A 259 -12.98 -0.55 -14.74
CA ASN A 259 -12.01 -0.27 -13.69
C ASN A 259 -10.62 -0.49 -14.26
N LEU A 260 -9.76 0.52 -14.09
CA LEU A 260 -8.42 0.57 -14.66
C LEU A 260 -7.42 0.77 -13.52
N ASP A 261 -6.40 -0.07 -13.49
CA ASP A 261 -5.29 0.07 -12.55
C ASP A 261 -4.40 1.24 -13.02
N VAL A 262 -4.23 2.24 -12.16
CA VAL A 262 -3.49 3.49 -12.43
C VAL A 262 -2.41 3.76 -11.37
N ASP A 263 -2.00 2.73 -10.63
CA ASP A 263 -1.07 2.77 -9.50
C ASP A 263 0.22 3.50 -9.86
N GLU A 264 0.81 3.10 -10.99
CA GLU A 264 2.06 3.65 -11.47
C GLU A 264 1.92 5.12 -11.89
N GLY A 265 0.78 5.50 -12.48
CA GLY A 265 0.51 6.89 -12.85
C GLY A 265 0.35 7.78 -11.62
N LEU A 266 -0.34 7.29 -10.58
CA LEU A 266 -0.46 8.00 -9.32
C LEU A 266 0.89 8.16 -8.62
N LYS A 267 1.69 7.09 -8.56
CA LYS A 267 3.03 7.12 -7.95
C LYS A 267 3.94 8.13 -8.64
N ASP A 268 3.99 8.10 -9.98
CA ASP A 268 4.76 9.08 -10.77
C ASP A 268 4.31 10.52 -10.45
N ALA A 269 3.01 10.77 -10.32
CA ALA A 269 2.47 12.09 -9.97
C ALA A 269 2.84 12.53 -8.55
N LEU A 270 2.77 11.63 -7.56
CA LEU A 270 3.16 11.91 -6.17
C LEU A 270 4.66 12.18 -6.05
N ASP A 271 5.50 11.39 -6.71
CA ASP A 271 6.96 11.58 -6.71
C ASP A 271 7.38 12.92 -7.35
N ALA A 272 6.63 13.35 -8.38
CA ALA A 272 6.79 14.67 -8.99
C ALA A 272 6.23 15.82 -8.13
N SER A 273 5.60 15.51 -6.98
CA SER A 273 4.83 16.48 -6.17
C SER A 273 3.75 17.21 -6.99
N GLY A 274 3.16 16.50 -7.96
CA GLY A 274 2.12 17.03 -8.83
C GLY A 274 0.82 17.29 -8.08
N ALA A 275 0.15 18.40 -8.40
CA ALA A 275 -1.16 18.73 -7.83
C ALA A 275 -2.27 17.79 -8.34
N TYR A 276 -2.08 17.18 -9.51
CA TYR A 276 -3.09 16.36 -10.18
C TYR A 276 -2.51 15.04 -10.68
N LEU A 277 -3.33 13.98 -10.64
CA LEU A 277 -3.17 12.85 -11.55
C LEU A 277 -3.90 13.20 -12.86
N GLN A 278 -3.13 13.27 -13.95
CA GLN A 278 -3.58 13.71 -15.26
C GLN A 278 -3.59 12.54 -16.25
N LEU A 279 -4.76 12.21 -16.78
CA LEU A 279 -4.97 11.02 -17.61
C LEU A 279 -5.59 11.37 -18.95
N ARG A 280 -5.21 10.59 -19.97
CA ARG A 280 -5.79 10.62 -21.31
C ARG A 280 -6.27 9.25 -21.74
N LEU A 281 -7.43 9.23 -22.40
CA LEU A 281 -7.91 8.09 -23.17
C LEU A 281 -7.79 8.38 -24.66
N ARG A 282 -7.28 7.41 -25.40
CA ARG A 282 -7.26 7.43 -26.88
C ARG A 282 -7.35 6.02 -27.41
N PHE A 283 -7.80 5.83 -28.64
CA PHE A 283 -7.63 4.55 -29.31
C PHE A 283 -6.19 4.38 -29.84
N GLU A 284 -5.82 3.14 -30.15
CA GLU A 284 -4.54 2.80 -30.79
C GLU A 284 -4.40 3.46 -32.17
N ASN A 285 -5.51 3.53 -32.92
CA ASN A 285 -5.59 4.23 -34.19
C ASN A 285 -6.52 5.44 -34.05
N GLU A 286 -6.15 6.54 -34.73
CA GLU A 286 -6.90 7.79 -34.64
C GLU A 286 -8.26 7.71 -35.37
N SER A 287 -8.32 6.97 -36.47
CA SER A 287 -9.53 6.73 -37.25
C SER A 287 -9.36 5.47 -38.09
N ASN A 288 -10.47 4.83 -38.47
CA ASN A 288 -10.50 3.73 -39.44
C ASN A 288 -10.79 4.21 -40.89
N GLY A 289 -11.14 5.49 -41.07
CA GLY A 289 -11.40 6.11 -42.38
C GLY A 289 -12.68 5.66 -43.07
N ASP A 290 -13.68 5.20 -42.31
CA ASP A 290 -14.94 4.69 -42.86
C ASP A 290 -16.05 5.75 -42.98
N GLY A 291 -15.79 6.98 -42.54
CA GLY A 291 -16.76 8.09 -42.56
C GLY A 291 -17.92 7.92 -41.58
N SER A 292 -17.77 7.05 -40.58
CA SER A 292 -18.69 6.84 -39.46
C SER A 292 -18.05 7.32 -38.16
N GLU A 293 -18.88 7.60 -37.16
CA GLU A 293 -18.37 7.84 -35.80
C GLU A 293 -18.20 6.51 -35.09
N ASP A 294 -16.96 6.23 -34.70
CA ASP A 294 -16.59 5.13 -33.83
C ASP A 294 -16.09 5.70 -32.50
N SER A 295 -16.90 5.64 -31.45
CA SER A 295 -16.52 6.25 -30.16
C SER A 295 -17.09 5.54 -28.94
N VAL A 296 -16.36 5.69 -27.83
CA VAL A 296 -16.90 5.57 -26.48
C VAL A 296 -17.08 6.96 -25.90
N ASN A 297 -18.10 7.13 -25.06
CA ASN A 297 -18.42 8.41 -24.43
C ASN A 297 -18.42 8.25 -22.89
N PRO A 298 -17.23 8.11 -22.28
CA PRO A 298 -17.05 8.26 -20.84
C PRO A 298 -17.84 9.46 -20.29
N ALA A 299 -18.49 9.29 -19.15
CA ALA A 299 -19.00 10.40 -18.37
C ALA A 299 -17.84 11.32 -17.95
N THR A 300 -18.16 12.59 -17.73
CA THR A 300 -17.26 13.59 -17.16
C THR A 300 -17.66 13.90 -15.71
N GLY A 301 -16.90 14.76 -15.03
CA GLY A 301 -17.16 15.18 -13.66
C GLY A 301 -18.52 15.86 -13.46
N GLU A 302 -19.21 16.23 -14.54
CA GLU A 302 -20.55 16.81 -14.48
C GLU A 302 -21.68 15.80 -14.43
N ASP A 303 -21.43 14.53 -14.77
CA ASP A 303 -22.41 13.47 -14.48
C ASP A 303 -22.38 13.16 -12.97
N THR A 304 -23.29 13.75 -12.22
CA THR A 304 -23.39 13.54 -10.77
C THR A 304 -23.78 12.11 -10.37
N ASN A 305 -24.28 11.30 -11.30
CA ASN A 305 -24.66 9.91 -11.01
C ASN A 305 -23.50 8.94 -11.25
N HIS A 306 -22.66 9.22 -12.24
CA HIS A 306 -21.53 8.35 -12.63
C HIS A 306 -20.25 9.15 -12.94
N PRO A 307 -19.77 10.01 -12.02
CA PRO A 307 -18.57 10.79 -12.29
C PRO A 307 -17.36 9.85 -12.40
N PRO A 308 -16.36 10.16 -13.26
CA PRO A 308 -15.06 9.51 -13.21
C PRO A 308 -14.50 9.55 -11.80
N ARG A 309 -14.03 8.41 -11.30
CA ARG A 309 -13.64 8.26 -9.90
C ARG A 309 -12.30 7.57 -9.76
N LEU A 310 -11.37 8.23 -9.08
CA LEU A 310 -10.12 7.66 -8.62
C LEU A 310 -10.28 7.17 -7.18
N THR A 311 -10.08 5.87 -6.97
CA THR A 311 -10.00 5.26 -5.63
C THR A 311 -8.54 4.93 -5.31
N VAL A 312 -8.01 5.55 -4.27
CA VAL A 312 -6.62 5.36 -3.81
C VAL A 312 -6.62 4.58 -2.51
N GLY A 313 -5.97 3.42 -2.50
CA GLY A 313 -5.65 2.68 -1.29
C GLY A 313 -4.19 2.90 -0.90
N TYR A 314 -3.92 3.19 0.37
CA TYR A 314 -2.56 3.37 0.88
C TYR A 314 -2.36 2.76 2.26
N TYR A 315 -1.13 2.36 2.54
CA TYR A 315 -0.75 1.78 3.81
C TYR A 315 -0.54 2.86 4.87
N ALA A 316 -1.15 2.66 6.03
CA ALA A 316 -1.02 3.53 7.19
C ALA A 316 -0.94 2.69 8.49
N PRO A 317 -0.39 3.25 9.58
CA PRO A 317 -0.44 2.63 10.91
C PRO A 317 -1.87 2.38 11.45
#